data_AF-A0AAW1Z7I5-F1
#
_entry.id   AF-A0AAW1Z7I5-F1
#
_cell.length_a   1.000
_cell.length_b   1.000
_cell.length_c   1.000
_cell.angle_alpha   90.00
_cell.angle_beta   90.00
_cell.angle_gamma   90.00
#
_symmetry.space_group_name_H-M   'P 1'
#
loop_
_entity.id
_entity.type
_entity.pdbx_description
1 polymer ?
#
loop_
_entity_poly.entity_id
_entity_poly.type
_entity_poly.pdbx_seq_one_letter_code
_entity_poly.pdbx_strand_id
1 'polypeptide(L)'
;MSDMLQMALALSALGLLLVEEEKKKRMVKPWIVQRQAQGAFPNLCRKLELQETFEFKNFAQLFPTQFHRKNTNYQDCISVGERLMITLRFLATGESFKSLSYQFRVGMYTIQQFVPETCVAIY
;
A
#
# COMPACT_ATOMS: atom_id res chain seq x y z
N MET A 1 23.00 -43.98 23.12
CA MET A 1 22.26 -44.02 21.82
C MET A 1 20.88 -43.36 21.96
N SER A 2 20.20 -43.52 23.09
CA SER A 2 18.98 -42.79 23.47
C SER A 2 19.13 -41.27 23.49
N ASP A 3 20.26 -40.76 24.00
CA ASP A 3 20.39 -39.33 24.33
C ASP A 3 20.64 -38.45 23.10
N MET A 4 21.33 -38.97 22.09
CA MET A 4 21.45 -38.29 20.79
C MET A 4 20.10 -38.19 20.06
N LEU A 5 19.25 -39.21 20.21
CA LEU A 5 17.92 -39.21 19.59
C LEU A 5 17.01 -38.16 20.25
N GLN A 6 17.08 -38.05 21.58
CA GLN A 6 16.38 -37.03 22.36
C GLN A 6 16.83 -35.62 21.98
N MET A 7 18.15 -35.41 21.82
CA MET A 7 18.70 -34.11 21.43
C MET A 7 18.33 -33.72 19.99
N ALA A 8 18.30 -34.68 19.06
CA ALA A 8 17.86 -34.45 17.69
C ALA A 8 16.36 -34.08 17.61
N LEU A 9 15.51 -34.73 18.41
CA LEU A 9 14.08 -34.40 18.54
C LEU A 9 13.87 -33.01 19.16
N ALA A 10 14.67 -32.65 20.17
CA ALA A 10 14.60 -31.33 20.78
C ALA A 10 15.00 -30.21 19.81
N LEU A 11 16.05 -30.43 19.01
CA LEU A 11 16.50 -29.46 18.00
C LEU A 11 15.50 -29.31 16.85
N SER A 12 14.88 -30.40 16.40
CA SER A 12 13.85 -30.34 15.36
C SER A 12 12.57 -29.65 15.85
N ALA A 13 12.16 -29.92 17.09
CA ALA A 13 11.02 -29.26 17.72
C ALA A 13 11.27 -27.76 17.94
N LEU A 14 12.49 -27.38 18.37
CA LEU A 14 12.89 -25.97 18.50
C LEU A 14 12.92 -25.28 17.14
N GLY A 15 13.44 -25.96 16.11
CA GLY A 15 13.41 -25.45 14.73
C GLY A 15 11.99 -25.23 14.21
N LEU A 16 11.06 -26.15 14.51
CA LEU A 16 9.64 -26.00 14.15
C LEU A 16 8.98 -24.80 14.85
N LEU A 17 9.25 -24.63 16.16
CA LEU A 17 8.74 -23.50 16.94
C LEU A 17 9.22 -22.15 16.41
N LEU A 18 10.50 -22.04 16.05
CA LEU A 18 11.07 -20.83 15.44
C LEU A 18 10.42 -20.52 14.08
N VAL A 19 10.14 -21.55 13.27
CA VAL A 19 9.43 -21.41 11.99
C VAL A 19 7.96 -20.99 12.17
N GLU A 20 7.32 -21.43 13.26
CA GLU A 20 5.94 -21.05 13.58
C GLU A 20 5.83 -19.58 14.03
N GLU A 21 6.80 -19.07 14.81
CA GLU A 21 6.82 -17.66 15.23
C GLU A 21 7.04 -16.68 14.06
N GLU A 22 7.74 -17.10 12.99
CA GLU A 22 7.93 -16.33 11.77
C GLU A 22 6.62 -16.14 10.96
N LYS A 23 5.58 -16.95 11.20
CA LYS A 23 4.24 -16.77 10.60
C LYS A 23 3.44 -15.65 11.29
N LYS A 24 4.10 -14.57 11.72
CA LYS A 24 3.41 -13.32 12.07
C LYS A 24 2.51 -12.92 10.91
N LYS A 25 1.20 -12.98 11.18
CA LYS A 25 0.09 -12.66 10.28
C LYS A 25 0.41 -11.35 9.56
N ARG A 26 0.85 -11.43 8.30
CA ARG A 26 1.15 -10.22 7.51
C ARG A 26 -0.17 -9.47 7.34
N MET A 27 -0.32 -8.35 8.05
CA MET A 27 -1.52 -7.51 7.99
C MET A 27 -1.77 -6.98 6.56
N VAL A 28 -0.72 -6.89 5.75
CA VAL A 28 -0.76 -6.38 4.37
C VAL A 28 -0.32 -7.46 3.40
N LYS A 29 -1.04 -7.59 2.28
CA LYS A 29 -0.74 -8.58 1.23
C LYS A 29 0.64 -8.30 0.61
N PRO A 30 1.47 -9.32 0.31
CA PRO A 30 2.85 -9.12 -0.18
C PRO A 30 2.96 -8.23 -1.42
N TRP A 31 2.00 -8.29 -2.33
CA TRP A 31 2.01 -7.49 -3.56
C TRP A 31 1.72 -5.99 -3.33
N ILE A 32 1.06 -5.63 -2.22
CA ILE A 32 0.83 -4.23 -1.79
C ILE A 32 2.11 -3.63 -1.21
N VAL A 33 2.92 -4.44 -0.51
CA VAL A 33 4.22 -4.00 0.05
C VAL A 33 5.14 -3.47 -1.06
N GLN A 34 5.02 -4.00 -2.26
CA GLN A 34 5.79 -3.58 -3.44
C GLN A 34 5.25 -2.29 -4.10
N ARG A 35 4.34 -1.54 -3.47
CA ARG A 35 3.74 -0.32 -4.04
C ARG A 35 4.78 0.70 -4.50
N GLN A 36 5.79 1.01 -3.68
CA GLN A 36 6.81 2.01 -4.05
C GLN A 36 7.67 1.59 -5.25
N ALA A 37 7.92 0.29 -5.39
CA ALA A 37 8.74 -0.26 -6.47
C ALA A 37 7.95 -0.47 -7.77
N GLN A 38 6.67 -0.87 -7.67
CA GLN A 38 5.91 -1.41 -8.80
C GLN A 38 4.51 -0.81 -8.97
N GLY A 39 4.10 0.14 -8.12
CA GLY A 39 2.81 0.82 -8.23
C GLY A 39 2.80 1.85 -9.35
N ALA A 40 1.64 2.07 -9.96
CA ALA A 40 1.50 3.01 -11.08
C ALA A 40 1.88 4.45 -10.71
N PHE A 41 1.47 4.94 -9.53
CA PHE A 41 1.77 6.30 -9.06
C PHE A 41 3.28 6.59 -8.94
N PRO A 42 4.06 5.87 -8.11
CA PRO A 42 5.50 6.16 -7.98
C PRO A 42 6.27 5.92 -9.28
N ASN A 43 5.84 4.96 -10.11
CA ASN A 43 6.44 4.74 -11.42
C ASN A 43 6.16 5.89 -12.39
N LEU A 44 4.95 6.46 -12.39
CA LEU A 44 4.64 7.62 -13.21
C LEU A 44 5.42 8.84 -12.73
N CYS A 45 5.44 9.12 -11.42
CA CYS A 45 6.23 10.23 -10.87
C CYS A 45 7.72 10.11 -11.23
N ARG A 46 8.29 8.90 -11.16
CA ARG A 46 9.69 8.66 -11.53
C ARG A 46 9.93 8.86 -13.03
N LYS A 47 9.05 8.34 -13.89
CA LYS A 47 9.16 8.46 -15.35
C LYS A 47 8.99 9.89 -15.84
N LEU A 48 8.16 10.67 -15.15
CA LEU A 48 7.90 12.04 -15.51
C LEU A 48 9.02 12.99 -15.07
N GLU A 49 10.11 12.53 -14.45
CA GLU A 49 11.24 13.34 -13.94
C GLU A 49 10.81 14.59 -13.16
N LEU A 50 9.59 14.59 -12.64
CA LEU A 50 8.97 15.72 -11.98
C LEU A 50 9.06 15.47 -10.49
N GLN A 51 10.01 16.16 -9.85
CA GLN A 51 9.70 16.74 -8.55
C GLN A 51 8.38 17.47 -8.71
N GLU A 52 7.31 16.85 -8.21
CA GLU A 52 5.98 17.42 -7.95
C GLU A 52 5.68 18.63 -8.86
N THR A 53 5.09 18.38 -10.05
CA THR A 53 4.57 19.47 -10.89
C THR A 53 3.84 20.45 -10.00
N PHE A 54 4.18 21.74 -10.13
CA PHE A 54 3.61 22.82 -9.32
C PHE A 54 2.07 22.76 -9.27
N GLU A 55 1.46 22.26 -10.35
CA GLU A 55 0.04 21.97 -10.44
C GLU A 55 -0.45 20.93 -9.43
N PHE A 56 0.25 19.79 -9.26
CA PHE A 56 -0.14 18.76 -8.29
C PHE A 56 0.02 19.22 -6.83
N LYS A 57 1.02 20.07 -6.54
CA LYS A 57 1.17 20.69 -5.21
C LYS A 57 0.00 21.60 -4.86
N ASN A 58 -0.43 22.41 -5.82
CA ASN A 58 -1.59 23.28 -5.63
C ASN A 58 -2.86 22.43 -5.42
N PHE A 59 -2.99 21.30 -6.12
CA PHE A 59 -4.08 20.37 -5.83
C PHE A 59 -4.02 19.79 -4.42
N ALA A 60 -2.86 19.38 -3.93
CA ALA A 60 -2.73 18.91 -2.55
C ALA A 60 -3.15 19.97 -1.52
N GLN A 61 -2.92 21.26 -1.80
CA GLN A 61 -3.36 22.38 -0.96
C GLN A 61 -4.89 22.61 -0.99
N LEU A 62 -5.58 22.19 -2.06
CA LEU A 62 -7.05 22.23 -2.15
C LEU A 62 -7.70 21.16 -1.27
N PHE A 63 -6.99 20.08 -0.94
CA PHE A 63 -7.52 19.07 -0.03
C PHE A 63 -7.37 19.52 1.43
N PRO A 64 -8.43 19.44 2.25
CA PRO A 64 -8.33 19.83 3.65
C PRO A 64 -7.29 18.96 4.38
N THR A 65 -6.67 19.52 5.42
CA THR A 65 -5.55 18.89 6.16
C THR A 65 -5.88 17.48 6.68
N GLN A 66 -7.16 17.16 6.89
CA GLN A 66 -7.66 15.82 7.23
C GLN A 66 -7.37 14.73 6.17
N PHE A 67 -7.15 15.11 4.91
CA PHE A 67 -6.76 14.19 3.83
C PHE A 67 -5.26 13.84 3.87
N HIS A 68 -4.47 14.63 4.60
CA HIS A 68 -3.04 14.42 4.76
C HIS A 68 -2.80 13.41 5.88
N ARG A 69 -2.85 12.11 5.54
CA ARG A 69 -2.48 11.06 6.48
C ARG A 69 -0.95 11.01 6.65
N LYS A 70 -0.50 11.05 7.90
CA LYS A 70 0.92 10.88 8.25
C LYS A 70 1.33 9.42 8.10
N ASN A 71 2.49 9.18 7.49
CA ASN A 71 3.12 7.86 7.44
C ASN A 71 3.21 7.28 8.86
N THR A 72 2.85 6.02 8.99
CA THR A 72 3.02 5.28 10.24
C THR A 72 4.20 4.32 10.08
N ASN A 73 4.89 3.98 11.17
CA ASN A 73 6.04 3.07 11.16
C ASN A 73 5.77 1.71 10.47
N TYR A 74 4.49 1.35 10.29
CA TYR A 74 4.06 0.07 9.71
C TYR A 74 3.54 0.19 8.27
N GLN A 75 3.24 1.40 7.79
CA GLN A 75 2.64 1.61 6.47
C GLN A 75 2.88 3.03 5.94
N ASP A 76 3.47 3.11 4.75
CA ASP A 76 3.46 4.35 3.97
C ASP A 76 2.01 4.74 3.70
N CYS A 77 1.61 5.94 4.10
CA CYS A 77 0.29 6.43 3.76
C CYS A 77 0.15 6.59 2.25
N ILE A 78 -1.10 6.50 1.77
CA ILE A 78 -1.44 6.90 0.40
C ILE A 78 -1.45 8.42 0.40
N SER A 79 -0.53 9.02 -0.36
CA SER A 79 -0.42 10.47 -0.46
C SER A 79 -1.70 11.07 -1.05
N VAL A 80 -1.94 12.34 -0.78
CA VAL A 80 -3.09 13.07 -1.35
C VAL A 80 -3.04 13.00 -2.88
N GLY A 81 -1.85 13.20 -3.47
CA GLY A 81 -1.65 13.09 -4.92
C GLY A 81 -1.96 11.70 -5.47
N GLU A 82 -1.60 10.63 -4.76
CA GLU A 82 -1.92 9.26 -5.18
C GLU A 82 -3.43 8.97 -5.12
N ARG A 83 -4.12 9.43 -4.06
CA ARG A 83 -5.59 9.32 -3.96
C ARG A 83 -6.30 10.07 -5.08
N LEU A 84 -5.85 11.30 -5.36
CA LEU A 84 -6.37 12.11 -6.45
C LEU A 84 -6.16 11.40 -7.79
N MET A 85 -4.95 10.90 -8.06
CA MET A 85 -4.66 10.19 -9.31
C MET A 85 -5.54 8.96 -9.49
N ILE A 86 -5.74 8.15 -8.44
CA ILE A 86 -6.61 6.98 -8.48
C ILE A 86 -8.07 7.41 -8.75
N THR A 87 -8.53 8.48 -8.12
CA THR A 87 -9.89 8.99 -8.29
C THR A 87 -10.12 9.55 -9.69
N LEU A 88 -9.21 10.36 -10.20
CA LEU A 88 -9.26 10.86 -11.57
C LEU A 88 -9.23 9.72 -12.59
N ARG A 89 -8.40 8.69 -12.35
CA ARG A 89 -8.37 7.50 -13.19
C ARG A 89 -9.73 6.80 -13.21
N PHE A 90 -10.31 6.56 -12.04
CA PHE A 90 -11.65 5.98 -11.90
C PHE A 90 -12.71 6.78 -12.65
N LEU A 91 -12.74 8.11 -12.48
CA LEU A 91 -13.71 8.98 -13.14
C LEU A 91 -13.54 9.03 -14.67
N ALA A 92 -12.29 9.00 -15.15
CA ALA A 92 -11.99 9.07 -16.58
C ALA A 92 -12.24 7.75 -17.31
N THR A 93 -11.97 6.59 -16.69
CA THR A 93 -12.03 5.29 -17.36
C THR A 93 -13.23 4.44 -16.96
N GLY A 94 -13.85 4.70 -15.81
CA GLY A 94 -14.88 3.83 -15.23
C GLY A 94 -14.38 2.44 -14.82
N GLU A 95 -13.06 2.25 -14.70
CA GLU A 95 -12.48 0.95 -14.33
C GLU A 95 -12.91 0.50 -12.93
N SER A 96 -13.07 -0.80 -12.74
CA SER A 96 -13.43 -1.34 -11.42
C SER A 96 -12.36 -1.05 -10.36
N PHE A 97 -12.79 -0.90 -9.09
CA PHE A 97 -11.85 -0.77 -7.95
C PHE A 97 -10.89 -1.95 -7.83
N LYS A 98 -11.27 -3.14 -8.31
CA LYS A 98 -10.39 -4.31 -8.37
C LYS A 98 -9.25 -4.09 -9.36
N SER A 99 -9.52 -3.53 -10.54
CA SER A 99 -8.49 -3.20 -11.54
C SER A 99 -7.50 -2.16 -10.97
N LEU A 100 -8.04 -1.07 -10.42
CA LEU A 100 -7.24 0.00 -9.79
C LEU A 100 -6.40 -0.52 -8.62
N SER A 101 -6.97 -1.43 -7.81
CA SER A 101 -6.27 -2.09 -6.71
C SER A 101 -4.98 -2.76 -7.19
N TYR A 102 -5.03 -3.53 -8.28
CA TYR A 102 -3.83 -4.17 -8.85
C TYR A 102 -2.85 -3.17 -9.46
N GLN A 103 -3.36 -2.17 -10.19
CA GLN A 103 -2.54 -1.19 -10.90
C GLN A 103 -1.76 -0.28 -9.93
N PHE A 104 -2.42 0.22 -8.88
CA PHE A 104 -1.84 1.14 -7.92
C PHE A 104 -1.27 0.45 -6.68
N ARG A 105 -1.47 -0.87 -6.52
CA ARG A 105 -1.00 -1.63 -5.36
C ARG A 105 -1.57 -1.10 -4.05
N VAL A 106 -2.86 -0.81 -4.08
CA VAL A 106 -3.65 -0.34 -2.94
C VAL A 106 -4.79 -1.31 -2.70
N GLY A 107 -5.16 -1.54 -1.45
CA GLY A 107 -6.29 -2.41 -1.12
C GLY A 107 -7.60 -1.89 -1.72
N MET A 108 -8.37 -2.76 -2.39
CA MET A 108 -9.66 -2.42 -2.97
C MET A 108 -10.60 -1.69 -1.98
N TYR A 109 -10.70 -2.20 -0.75
CA TYR A 109 -11.52 -1.56 0.30
C TYR A 109 -11.07 -0.12 0.59
N THR A 110 -9.75 0.10 0.62
CA THR A 110 -9.19 1.45 0.83
C THR A 110 -9.56 2.38 -0.31
N ILE A 111 -9.50 1.92 -1.57
CA ILE A 111 -9.93 2.69 -2.75
C ILE A 111 -11.41 3.04 -2.64
N GLN A 112 -12.25 2.05 -2.32
CA GLN A 112 -13.69 2.26 -2.18
C GLN A 112 -14.04 3.31 -1.12
N GLN A 113 -13.25 3.40 -0.04
CA GLN A 113 -13.43 4.42 0.99
C GLN A 113 -13.02 5.82 0.53
N PHE A 114 -11.81 6.00 0.01
CA PHE A 114 -11.32 7.34 -0.26
C PHE A 114 -11.82 7.93 -1.59
N VAL A 115 -12.25 7.13 -2.57
CA VAL A 115 -12.69 7.66 -3.87
C VAL A 115 -13.90 8.60 -3.70
N PRO A 116 -14.99 8.21 -2.99
CA PRO A 116 -16.08 9.13 -2.68
C PRO A 116 -15.63 10.36 -1.89
N GLU A 117 -14.76 10.19 -0.88
CA GLU A 117 -14.21 11.30 -0.09
C GLU A 117 -13.46 12.30 -0.98
N THR A 118 -12.69 11.78 -1.94
CA THR A 118 -11.91 12.60 -2.88
C THR A 118 -12.82 13.30 -3.87
N CYS A 119 -13.87 12.64 -4.37
CA CYS A 119 -14.89 13.26 -5.23
C CYS A 119 -15.60 14.43 -4.54
N VAL A 120 -15.95 14.30 -3.26
CA VAL A 120 -16.57 15.39 -2.48
C VAL A 120 -15.59 16.54 -2.26
N ALA A 121 -14.30 16.26 -2.11
CA ALA A 121 -13.30 17.31 -1.88
C ALA A 121 -12.94 18.12 -3.14
N ILE A 122 -13.25 17.63 -4.34
CA ILE A 122 -12.94 18.32 -5.61
C ILE A 122 -14.16 18.97 -6.29
N TYR A 123 -15.36 18.85 -5.70
CA TYR A 123 -16.62 19.43 -6.20
C TYR A 123 -17.11 20.54 -5.26
#